data_AF-A0A955Q656-F1
#
_entry.id   AF-A0A955Q656-F1
#
_cell.length_a   1.000
_cell.length_b   1.000
_cell.length_c   1.000
_cell.angle_alpha   90.00
_cell.angle_beta   90.00
_cell.angle_gamma   90.00
#
_symmetry.space_group_name_H-M   'P 1'
#
loop_
_entity.id
_entity.type
_entity.pdbx_description
1 polymer ?
#
loop_
_entity_poly.entity_id
_entity_poly.type
_entity_poly.pdbx_seq_one_letter_code
_entity_poly.pdbx_strand_id
1 'polypeptide(L)'
;MLLDAQFPGPALSLARPLFEAYVRGFWISKYASDDQVFKFNNGKCPKFRDLLAEIPKDAESGGAWIHATVEKNLKAFHDLTHGGSEHVLRRNRVGSVEPSYPEQELVQLIEFGNEIRVRIGNDLLSRLNDLEAMEKLHEWAQVFRTEL
;
A
#
# COMPACT_ATOMS: atom_id res chain seq x y z
N MET A 1 9.13 -15.68 -1.13
CA MET A 1 8.71 -14.28 -1.44
C MET A 1 9.44 -13.82 -2.70
N LEU A 2 8.98 -12.80 -3.45
CA LEU A 2 9.68 -12.35 -4.67
C LEU A 2 11.10 -11.83 -4.39
N LEU A 3 11.31 -11.22 -3.23
CA LEU A 3 12.63 -10.76 -2.80
C LEU A 3 13.58 -11.95 -2.53
N ASP A 4 13.12 -13.01 -1.85
CA ASP A 4 13.90 -14.23 -1.65
C ASP A 4 14.30 -14.91 -2.97
N ALA A 5 13.44 -14.79 -3.99
CA ALA A 5 13.68 -15.28 -5.34
C ALA A 5 14.53 -14.33 -6.20
N GLN A 6 15.09 -13.27 -5.61
CA GLN A 6 15.91 -12.25 -6.28
C GLN A 6 15.18 -11.52 -7.43
N PHE A 7 13.87 -11.28 -7.27
CA PHE A 7 13.04 -10.51 -8.21
C PHE A 7 12.56 -9.17 -7.61
N PRO A 8 13.47 -8.21 -7.31
CA PRO A 8 13.13 -6.94 -6.69
C PRO A 8 12.27 -6.03 -7.58
N GLY A 9 12.48 -6.06 -8.90
CA GLY A 9 11.68 -5.27 -9.84
C GLY A 9 10.19 -5.64 -9.80
N PRO A 10 9.83 -6.92 -10.06
CA PRO A 10 8.45 -7.38 -9.89
C PRO A 10 7.88 -7.12 -8.49
N ALA A 11 8.69 -7.27 -7.43
CA ALA A 11 8.25 -6.99 -6.06
C ALA A 11 7.84 -5.51 -5.89
N LEU A 12 8.67 -4.57 -6.34
CA LEU A 12 8.40 -3.13 -6.27
C LEU A 12 7.24 -2.71 -7.18
N SER A 13 7.08 -3.32 -8.35
CA SER A 13 5.92 -3.08 -9.22
C SER A 13 4.60 -3.48 -8.55
N LEU A 14 4.61 -4.44 -7.61
CA LEU A 14 3.43 -4.84 -6.84
C LEU A 14 3.07 -3.91 -5.68
N ALA A 15 3.94 -2.96 -5.31
CA ALA A 15 3.65 -1.99 -4.25
C ALA A 15 2.40 -1.15 -4.57
N ARG A 16 2.25 -0.75 -5.83
CA ARG A 16 1.08 0.01 -6.29
C ARG A 16 -0.23 -0.78 -6.18
N PRO A 17 -0.41 -1.96 -6.80
CA PRO A 17 -1.67 -2.70 -6.68
C PRO A 17 -1.95 -3.11 -5.23
N LEU A 18 -0.93 -3.39 -4.41
CA LEU A 18 -1.10 -3.63 -2.97
C LEU A 18 -1.73 -2.41 -2.28
N PHE A 19 -1.17 -1.22 -2.50
CA PHE A 19 -1.69 0.01 -1.92
C PHE A 19 -3.08 0.38 -2.44
N GLU A 20 -3.29 0.32 -3.75
CA GLU A 20 -4.60 0.67 -4.32
C GLU A 20 -5.68 -0.33 -3.89
N ALA A 21 -5.36 -1.61 -3.68
CA ALA A 21 -6.28 -2.59 -3.13
C ALA A 21 -6.68 -2.24 -1.69
N TYR A 22 -5.71 -1.86 -0.85
CA TYR A 22 -5.97 -1.36 0.50
C TYR A 22 -6.90 -0.14 0.48
N VAL A 23 -6.59 0.89 -0.32
CA VAL A 23 -7.41 2.11 -0.40
C VAL A 23 -8.83 1.82 -0.89
N ARG A 24 -9.00 0.93 -1.88
CA ARG A 24 -10.32 0.49 -2.33
C ARG A 24 -11.11 -0.21 -1.22
N GLY A 25 -10.49 -1.16 -0.52
CA GLY A 25 -11.12 -1.85 0.61
C GLY A 25 -11.52 -0.87 1.72
N PHE A 26 -10.62 0.04 2.07
CA PHE A 26 -10.88 1.09 3.05
C PHE A 26 -12.05 2.00 2.64
N TRP A 27 -12.10 2.41 1.38
CA TRP A 27 -13.19 3.22 0.84
C TRP A 27 -14.53 2.48 0.84
N ILE A 28 -14.56 1.23 0.34
CA ILE A 28 -15.77 0.37 0.36
C ILE A 28 -16.32 0.26 1.78
N SER A 29 -15.43 0.14 2.76
CA SER A 29 -15.77 -0.18 4.13
C SER A 29 -16.25 1.03 4.95
N LYS A 30 -16.06 2.26 4.47
CA LYS A 30 -16.31 3.50 5.24
C LYS A 30 -17.06 4.61 4.51
N TYR A 31 -16.90 4.72 3.20
CA TYR A 31 -17.35 5.90 2.44
C TYR A 31 -18.25 5.55 1.25
N ALA A 32 -18.13 4.33 0.71
CA ALA A 32 -18.98 3.89 -0.39
C ALA A 32 -20.46 3.79 0.04
N SER A 33 -21.34 4.33 -0.80
CA SER A 33 -22.78 4.08 -0.72
C SER A 33 -23.15 2.66 -1.15
N ASP A 34 -24.33 2.18 -0.76
CA ASP A 34 -24.83 0.85 -1.15
C ASP A 34 -24.86 0.63 -2.68
N ASP A 35 -25.24 1.65 -3.44
CA ASP A 35 -25.21 1.61 -4.92
C ASP A 35 -23.78 1.48 -5.47
N GLN A 36 -22.82 2.19 -4.87
CA GLN A 36 -21.41 2.08 -5.24
C GLN A 36 -20.84 0.69 -4.89
N VAL A 37 -21.21 0.11 -3.74
CA VAL A 37 -20.84 -1.26 -3.36
C VAL A 37 -21.45 -2.28 -4.34
N PHE A 38 -22.73 -2.12 -4.68
CA PHE A 38 -23.40 -2.96 -5.68
C PHE A 38 -22.68 -2.89 -7.03
N LYS A 39 -22.34 -1.69 -7.52
CA LYS A 39 -21.57 -1.52 -8.76
C LYS A 39 -20.19 -2.17 -8.68
N PHE A 40 -19.48 -2.02 -7.57
CA PHE A 40 -18.17 -2.63 -7.36
C PHE A 40 -18.24 -4.16 -7.46
N ASN A 41 -19.22 -4.78 -6.80
CA ASN A 41 -19.44 -6.24 -6.86
C ASN A 41 -19.81 -6.75 -8.26
N ASN A 42 -20.31 -5.86 -9.13
CA ASN A 42 -20.58 -6.16 -10.54
C ASN A 42 -19.43 -5.73 -11.48
N GLY A 43 -18.21 -5.60 -10.95
CA GLY A 43 -17.00 -5.31 -11.73
C GLY A 43 -16.82 -3.83 -12.11
N LYS A 44 -17.64 -2.92 -11.57
CA LYS A 44 -17.52 -1.48 -11.82
C LYS A 44 -16.90 -0.79 -10.61
N CYS A 45 -15.59 -0.55 -10.67
CA CYS A 45 -14.87 0.24 -9.67
C CYS A 45 -14.73 1.71 -10.13
N PRO A 46 -14.98 2.70 -9.27
CA PRO A 46 -14.60 4.09 -9.55
C PRO A 46 -13.10 4.22 -9.79
N LYS A 47 -12.69 5.31 -10.45
CA LYS A 47 -11.25 5.57 -10.66
C LYS A 47 -10.59 5.87 -9.32
N PHE A 48 -9.32 5.49 -9.19
CA PHE A 48 -8.56 5.68 -7.94
C PHE A 48 -8.59 7.12 -7.41
N ARG A 49 -8.50 8.11 -8.30
CA ARG A 49 -8.58 9.53 -7.93
C ARG A 49 -9.94 9.91 -7.34
N ASP A 50 -11.02 9.33 -7.86
CA ASP A 50 -12.38 9.64 -7.43
C ASP A 50 -12.61 9.05 -6.03
N LEU A 51 -12.14 7.81 -5.80
CA LEU A 51 -12.12 7.19 -4.46
C LEU A 51 -11.35 8.05 -3.44
N LEU A 52 -10.16 8.52 -3.83
CA LEU A 52 -9.29 9.32 -2.98
C LEU A 52 -9.91 10.66 -2.60
N ALA A 53 -10.72 11.26 -3.48
CA ALA A 53 -11.41 12.51 -3.21
C ALA A 53 -12.52 12.36 -2.16
N GLU A 54 -13.10 11.16 -2.02
CA GLU A 54 -14.12 10.86 -1.01
C GLU A 54 -13.52 10.56 0.37
N ILE A 55 -12.24 10.19 0.44
CA ILE A 55 -11.53 9.91 1.69
C ILE A 55 -11.03 11.24 2.31
N PRO A 56 -11.45 11.59 3.54
CA PRO A 56 -10.96 12.77 4.24
C PRO A 56 -9.44 12.75 4.48
N LYS A 57 -8.84 13.94 4.67
CA LYS A 57 -7.38 14.09 4.86
C LYS A 57 -6.95 14.16 6.32
N ASP A 58 -7.89 14.11 7.25
CA ASP A 58 -7.62 14.21 8.69
C ASP A 58 -7.06 12.90 9.27
N ALA A 59 -6.51 13.00 10.48
CA ALA A 59 -5.91 11.87 11.18
C ALA A 59 -6.95 10.87 11.69
N GLU A 60 -8.13 11.34 12.12
CA GLU A 60 -9.17 10.54 12.77
C GLU A 60 -9.82 9.55 11.80
N SER A 61 -9.99 9.95 10.54
CA SER A 61 -10.52 9.10 9.49
C SER A 61 -9.58 7.93 9.15
N GLY A 62 -8.28 8.06 9.41
CA GLY A 62 -7.23 7.19 8.86
C GLY A 62 -6.79 7.58 7.44
N GLY A 63 -7.40 8.62 6.85
CA GLY A 63 -7.12 9.07 5.50
C GLY A 63 -5.83 9.89 5.36
N ALA A 64 -5.35 10.56 6.41
CA ALA A 64 -4.08 11.30 6.38
C ALA A 64 -2.90 10.47 5.85
N TRP A 65 -2.76 9.22 6.31
CA TRP A 65 -1.70 8.31 5.84
C TRP A 65 -1.85 7.91 4.37
N ILE A 66 -3.09 7.70 3.91
CA ILE A 66 -3.39 7.38 2.51
C ILE A 66 -2.94 8.53 1.62
N HIS A 67 -3.35 9.76 1.95
CA HIS A 67 -3.00 10.95 1.17
C HIS A 67 -1.49 11.22 1.19
N ALA A 68 -0.83 11.10 2.35
CA ALA A 68 0.63 11.25 2.45
C ALA A 68 1.38 10.18 1.62
N THR A 69 0.88 8.94 1.61
CA THR A 69 1.46 7.86 0.80
C THR A 69 1.32 8.13 -0.69
N VAL A 70 0.15 8.62 -1.13
CA VAL A 70 -0.09 9.04 -2.52
C VAL A 70 0.87 10.16 -2.91
N GLU A 71 0.94 11.23 -2.11
CA GLU A 71 1.78 12.39 -2.39
C GLU A 71 3.25 12.01 -2.55
N LYS A 72 3.76 11.15 -1.65
CA LYS A 72 5.15 10.73 -1.66
C LYS A 72 5.49 9.74 -2.78
N ASN A 73 4.60 8.80 -3.10
CA ASN A 73 4.98 7.60 -3.86
C ASN A 73 4.29 7.45 -5.23
N LEU A 74 3.22 8.21 -5.55
CA LEU A 74 2.38 7.92 -6.72
C LEU A 74 3.17 7.91 -8.04
N LYS A 75 4.12 8.84 -8.21
CA LYS A 75 4.97 8.90 -9.40
C LYS A 75 5.84 7.63 -9.53
N ALA A 76 6.55 7.28 -8.47
CA ALA A 76 7.42 6.09 -8.45
C ALA A 76 6.60 4.81 -8.70
N PHE A 77 5.42 4.70 -8.07
CA PHE A 77 4.47 3.62 -8.34
C PHE A 77 4.05 3.54 -9.81
N HIS A 78 3.77 4.67 -10.44
CA HIS A 78 3.41 4.71 -11.86
C HIS A 78 4.59 4.23 -12.73
N ASP A 79 5.78 4.78 -12.49
CA ASP A 79 6.98 4.46 -13.27
C ASP A 79 7.36 2.98 -13.13
N LEU A 80 7.32 2.43 -11.91
CA LEU A 80 7.65 1.02 -11.65
C LEU A 80 6.60 0.05 -12.20
N THR A 81 5.34 0.47 -12.34
CA THR A 81 4.25 -0.39 -12.83
C THR A 81 4.12 -0.36 -14.36
N HIS A 82 4.28 0.82 -14.98
CA HIS A 82 4.02 1.01 -16.40
C HIS A 82 5.30 1.08 -17.25
N GLY A 83 6.46 0.76 -16.68
CA GLY A 83 7.73 0.77 -17.40
C GLY A 83 8.30 2.18 -17.63
N GLY A 84 7.97 3.12 -16.75
CA GLY A 84 8.52 4.48 -16.75
C GLY A 84 9.99 4.54 -16.34
N SER A 85 10.49 5.75 -16.09
CA SER A 85 11.93 6.02 -15.92
C SER A 85 12.58 5.18 -14.82
N GLU A 86 11.93 5.02 -13.67
CA GLU A 86 12.43 4.19 -12.59
C GLU A 86 12.64 2.73 -13.04
N HIS A 87 11.70 2.17 -13.81
CA HIS A 87 11.81 0.78 -14.25
C HIS A 87 13.04 0.52 -15.14
N VAL A 88 13.42 1.53 -15.93
CA VAL A 88 14.60 1.52 -16.82
C VAL A 88 15.88 1.81 -16.05
N LEU A 89 15.91 2.88 -15.25
CA LEU A 89 17.09 3.30 -14.48
C LEU A 89 17.56 2.21 -13.52
N ARG A 90 16.63 1.48 -12.88
CA ARG A 90 16.96 0.39 -11.94
C ARG A 90 17.43 -0.90 -12.59
N ARG A 91 17.64 -0.89 -13.91
CA ARG A 91 18.25 -1.99 -14.66
C ARG A 91 19.45 -1.57 -15.49
N ASN A 92 19.78 -0.28 -15.52
CA ASN A 92 20.81 0.26 -16.39
C ASN A 92 22.06 0.58 -15.57
N ARG A 93 23.05 -0.31 -15.63
CA ARG A 93 24.37 -0.12 -15.03
C ARG A 93 25.42 0.08 -16.12
N VAL A 94 26.55 0.69 -15.74
CA VAL A 94 27.68 0.83 -16.65
C VAL A 94 28.16 -0.56 -17.08
N GLY A 95 27.91 -0.92 -18.35
CA GLY A 95 28.36 -2.17 -18.93
C GLY A 95 27.44 -3.38 -18.75
N SER A 96 26.29 -3.26 -18.07
CA SER A 96 25.35 -4.38 -17.88
C SER A 96 23.88 -3.92 -17.79
N VAL A 97 22.96 -4.84 -18.15
CA VAL A 97 21.53 -4.66 -17.91
C VAL A 97 21.10 -5.66 -16.84
N GLU A 98 21.10 -5.22 -15.58
CA GLU A 98 20.81 -6.06 -14.42
C GLU A 98 20.12 -5.26 -13.30
N PRO A 99 19.31 -5.91 -12.43
CA PRO A 99 18.66 -5.23 -11.31
C PRO A 99 19.64 -4.47 -10.41
N SER A 100 19.35 -3.20 -10.14
CA SER A 100 20.22 -2.31 -9.36
C SER A 100 19.46 -1.55 -8.26
N TYR A 101 18.50 -2.20 -7.62
CA TYR A 101 17.67 -1.61 -6.58
C TYR A 101 18.46 -1.45 -5.27
N PRO A 102 18.47 -0.26 -4.63
CA PRO A 102 19.07 -0.07 -3.32
C PRO A 102 18.40 -0.96 -2.28
N GLU A 103 19.21 -1.59 -1.42
CA GLU A 103 18.72 -2.47 -0.35
C GLU A 103 17.71 -1.78 0.55
N GLN A 104 17.95 -0.51 0.91
CA GLN A 104 17.04 0.30 1.72
C GLN A 104 15.62 0.36 1.14
N GLU A 105 15.47 0.38 -0.18
CA GLU A 105 14.14 0.41 -0.80
C GLU A 105 13.43 -0.94 -0.74
N LEU A 106 14.20 -2.03 -0.72
CA LEU A 106 13.66 -3.37 -0.53
C LEU A 106 13.15 -3.55 0.91
N VAL A 107 13.89 -3.02 1.88
CA VAL A 107 13.45 -2.94 3.29
C VAL A 107 12.16 -2.11 3.39
N GLN A 108 12.14 -0.91 2.80
CA GLN A 108 10.96 -0.04 2.79
C GLN A 108 9.74 -0.69 2.12
N LEU A 109 9.93 -1.54 1.10
CA LEU A 109 8.83 -2.31 0.50
C LEU A 109 8.21 -3.30 1.49
N ILE A 110 9.04 -3.99 2.27
CA ILE A 110 8.60 -4.94 3.30
C ILE A 110 7.85 -4.19 4.41
N GLU A 111 8.44 -3.10 4.91
CA GLU A 111 7.82 -2.21 5.91
C GLU A 111 6.46 -1.68 5.42
N PHE A 112 6.40 -1.24 4.17
CA PHE A 112 5.16 -0.76 3.56
C PHE A 112 4.08 -1.84 3.53
N GLY A 113 4.44 -3.07 3.17
CA GLY A 113 3.53 -4.20 3.21
C GLY A 113 3.05 -4.54 4.62
N ASN A 114 3.94 -4.45 5.62
CA ASN A 114 3.59 -4.67 7.03
C ASN A 114 2.65 -3.59 7.57
N GLU A 115 2.92 -2.32 7.27
CA GLU A 115 2.07 -1.20 7.66
C GLU A 115 0.64 -1.36 7.11
N ILE A 116 0.49 -1.79 5.85
CA ILE A 116 -0.83 -2.09 5.26
C ILE A 116 -1.54 -3.22 6.04
N ARG A 117 -0.83 -4.31 6.38
CA ARG A 117 -1.41 -5.43 7.13
C ARG A 117 -1.88 -5.02 8.53
N VAL A 118 -1.05 -4.24 9.24
CA VAL A 118 -1.40 -3.71 10.57
C VAL A 118 -2.64 -2.83 10.48
N ARG A 119 -2.74 -1.95 9.47
CA ARG A 119 -3.92 -1.09 9.27
C ARG A 119 -5.18 -1.88 8.96
N ILE A 120 -5.09 -2.92 8.13
CA ILE A 120 -6.21 -3.82 7.85
C ILE A 120 -6.64 -4.53 9.15
N GLY A 121 -5.69 -5.09 9.89
CA GLY A 121 -5.96 -5.75 11.16
C GLY A 121 -6.66 -4.81 12.15
N ASN A 122 -6.16 -3.60 12.31
CA ASN A 122 -6.75 -2.59 13.19
C ASN A 122 -8.19 -2.24 12.78
N ASP A 123 -8.47 -2.04 11.48
CA ASP A 123 -9.83 -1.74 11.02
C ASP A 123 -10.81 -2.90 11.25
N LEU A 124 -10.37 -4.14 11.03
CA LEU A 124 -11.19 -5.33 11.26
C LEU A 124 -11.49 -5.52 12.75
N LEU A 125 -10.47 -5.39 13.61
CA LEU A 125 -10.64 -5.56 15.05
C LEU A 125 -11.49 -4.45 15.67
N SER A 126 -11.38 -3.21 15.18
CA SER A 126 -12.22 -2.11 15.66
C SER A 126 -13.70 -2.36 15.36
N ARG A 127 -14.02 -2.99 14.22
CA ARG A 127 -15.40 -3.37 13.85
C ARG A 127 -15.96 -4.50 14.72
N LEU A 128 -15.08 -5.38 15.18
CA LEU A 128 -15.44 -6.45 16.12
C LEU A 128 -15.50 -5.96 17.57
N ASN A 129 -15.10 -4.71 17.83
CA ASN A 129 -14.93 -4.17 19.17
C ASN A 129 -13.99 -5.02 20.06
N ASP A 130 -12.99 -5.64 19.44
CA ASP A 130 -12.01 -6.50 20.12
C ASP A 130 -10.82 -5.65 20.59
N LEU A 131 -11.01 -4.97 21.72
CA LEU A 131 -10.03 -4.05 22.29
C LEU A 131 -8.72 -4.77 22.69
N GLU A 132 -8.81 -5.99 23.19
CA GLU A 132 -7.65 -6.79 23.62
C GLU A 132 -6.77 -7.15 22.41
N ALA A 133 -7.37 -7.59 21.31
CA ALA A 133 -6.63 -7.89 20.09
C ALA A 133 -6.01 -6.63 19.48
N MET A 134 -6.67 -5.47 19.58
CA MET A 134 -6.10 -4.20 19.09
C MET A 134 -4.88 -3.77 19.90
N GLU A 135 -4.91 -3.92 21.22
CA GLU A 135 -3.77 -3.61 22.09
C GLU A 135 -2.58 -4.52 21.76
N LYS A 136 -2.82 -5.83 21.64
CA LYS A 136 -1.79 -6.80 21.21
C LYS A 136 -1.22 -6.47 19.83
N LEU A 137 -2.07 -6.11 18.86
CA LEU A 137 -1.62 -5.70 17.53
C LEU A 137 -0.75 -4.45 17.59
N HIS A 138 -1.10 -3.49 18.45
CA HIS A 138 -0.30 -2.28 18.66
C HIS A 138 1.09 -2.60 19.20
N GLU A 139 1.18 -3.41 20.26
CA GLU A 139 2.44 -3.87 20.83
C GLU A 139 3.31 -4.56 19.77
N TRP A 140 2.72 -5.48 19.00
CA TRP A 140 3.42 -6.21 17.95
C TRP A 140 3.93 -5.26 16.85
N ALA A 141 3.12 -4.29 16.45
CA ALA A 141 3.52 -3.29 15.45
C ALA A 141 4.67 -2.39 15.92
N GLN A 142 4.78 -2.10 17.23
CA GLN A 142 5.91 -1.33 17.76
C GLN A 142 7.22 -2.10 17.64
N VAL A 143 7.21 -3.39 17.98
CA VAL A 143 8.39 -4.27 17.85
C VAL A 143 8.92 -4.26 16.41
N PHE A 144 8.04 -4.42 15.43
CA PHE A 144 8.43 -4.37 14.01
C PHE A 144 8.99 -3.02 13.55
N ARG A 145 8.63 -1.92 14.20
CA ARG A 145 9.15 -0.59 13.87
C ARG A 145 10.50 -0.29 14.53
N THR A 146 10.91 -1.09 15.51
CA THR A 146 12.16 -0.89 16.27
C THR A 146 13.23 -1.94 15.99
N GLU A 147 12.88 -3.10 15.43
CA GLU A 147 13.80 -4.25 15.25
C GLU A 147 14.24 -4.51 13.80
N LEU A 148 13.96 -3.61 12.86
CA LEU A 148 14.41 -3.65 11.46
C LEU A 148 15.22 -2.40 11.11
#